data_AF-A0A382INM0-F1
#
_entry.id   AF-A0A382INM0-F1
#
_cell.length_a   1.000
_cell.length_b   1.000
_cell.length_c   1.000
_cell.angle_alpha   90.00
_cell.angle_beta   90.00
_cell.angle_gamma   90.00
#
_symmetry.space_group_name_H-M   'P 1'
#
loop_
_entity.id
_entity.type
_entity.pdbx_description
1 polymer ?
#
loop_
_entity_poly.entity_id
_entity_poly.type
_entity_poly.pdbx_seq_one_letter_code
_entity_poly.pdbx_strand_id
1 'polypeptide(L)'
;VVQQQLKTIISNENPGKLTSLVKEYLSLGWVVYKNNSDHSIELSFTKIDEAKLKFYQNGLMKIYSRIKKNGVKHGVFISFYESGNKQEEKYFNNGVQDGKFSVWNESGSLIQKGEYKNGQEDGLWIDYFYNGKKRYEGIWKTGNKNGLFQWWYSNNELKEKGGFINGQKMGKWNTWYDTKQNKETILYKNGVPHGKVKRWHPNGKSSLTGGYQNGK
;
A
#
# COMPACT_ATOMS: atom_id res chain seq x y z
N VAL A 1 22.60 -2.81 -35.55
CA VAL A 1 22.64 -1.93 -34.34
C VAL A 1 22.79 -2.84 -33.13
N VAL A 2 23.90 -2.76 -32.40
CA VAL A 2 24.08 -3.53 -31.16
C VAL A 2 23.02 -3.03 -30.18
N GLN A 3 22.07 -3.88 -29.80
CA GLN A 3 21.11 -3.53 -28.74
C GLN A 3 21.93 -3.22 -27.49
N GLN A 4 21.72 -2.05 -26.90
CA GLN A 4 22.40 -1.68 -25.66
C GLN A 4 21.98 -2.69 -24.59
N GLN A 5 22.94 -3.45 -24.07
CA GLN A 5 22.71 -4.44 -23.03
C GLN A 5 23.28 -3.93 -21.72
N LEU A 6 22.44 -3.92 -20.68
CA LEU A 6 22.88 -3.63 -19.33
C LEU A 6 23.15 -4.97 -18.66
N LYS A 7 24.25 -5.06 -17.92
CA LYS A 7 24.56 -6.20 -17.08
C LYS A 7 24.70 -5.76 -15.63
N THR A 8 24.30 -6.61 -14.70
CA THR A 8 24.55 -6.44 -13.27
C THR A 8 24.84 -7.79 -12.63
N ILE A 9 25.65 -7.80 -11.58
CA ILE A 9 25.89 -8.97 -10.76
C ILE A 9 25.22 -8.73 -9.43
N ILE A 10 24.35 -9.65 -9.04
CA ILE A 10 23.78 -9.66 -7.69
C ILE A 10 24.43 -10.79 -6.90
N SER A 11 24.84 -10.48 -5.67
CA SER A 11 25.44 -11.43 -4.75
C SER A 11 24.71 -11.42 -3.40
N ASN A 12 24.53 -12.59 -2.79
CA ASN A 12 23.97 -12.71 -1.46
C ASN A 12 24.46 -14.00 -0.79
N GLU A 13 24.95 -13.88 0.45
CA GLU A 13 25.43 -15.02 1.24
C GLU A 13 24.30 -15.98 1.64
N ASN A 14 23.03 -15.58 1.51
CA ASN A 14 21.87 -16.44 1.68
C ASN A 14 21.33 -16.89 0.29
N PRO A 15 21.53 -18.15 -0.12
CA PRO A 15 21.07 -18.66 -1.43
C PRO A 15 19.56 -18.59 -1.64
N GLY A 16 18.78 -18.76 -0.56
CA GLY A 16 17.32 -18.64 -0.61
C GLY A 16 16.87 -17.21 -0.92
N LYS A 17 17.56 -16.22 -0.33
CA LYS A 17 17.33 -14.81 -0.63
C LYS A 17 17.75 -14.45 -2.06
N LEU A 18 18.90 -14.94 -2.51
CA LEU A 18 19.36 -14.76 -3.89
C LEU A 18 18.33 -15.29 -4.88
N THR A 19 17.83 -16.50 -4.67
CA THR A 19 16.80 -17.12 -5.52
C THR A 19 15.53 -16.25 -5.62
N SER A 20 15.08 -15.67 -4.52
CA SER A 20 13.92 -14.76 -4.51
C SER A 20 14.19 -13.48 -5.30
N LEU A 21 15.38 -12.90 -5.17
CA LEU A 21 15.77 -11.69 -5.91
C LEU A 21 15.84 -11.98 -7.41
N VAL A 22 16.45 -13.10 -7.81
CA VAL A 22 16.51 -13.52 -9.23
C VAL A 22 15.10 -13.65 -9.80
N LYS A 23 14.18 -14.36 -9.13
CA LYS A 23 12.79 -14.49 -9.59
C LYS A 23 12.12 -13.14 -9.82
N GLU A 24 12.30 -12.20 -8.90
CA GLU A 24 11.77 -10.84 -9.03
C GLU A 24 12.34 -10.15 -10.28
N TYR A 25 13.66 -10.18 -10.48
CA TYR A 25 14.30 -9.51 -11.61
C TYR A 25 13.88 -10.15 -12.94
N LEU A 26 13.80 -11.48 -12.99
CA LEU A 26 13.32 -12.19 -14.18
C LEU A 26 11.88 -11.77 -14.55
N SER A 27 11.00 -11.57 -13.56
CA SER A 27 9.64 -11.09 -13.80
C SER A 27 9.58 -9.68 -14.43
N LEU A 28 10.64 -8.88 -14.25
CA LEU A 28 10.79 -7.54 -14.81
C LEU A 28 11.42 -7.53 -16.21
N GLY A 29 11.77 -8.70 -16.75
CA GLY A 29 12.33 -8.88 -18.08
C GLY A 29 13.85 -9.00 -18.11
N TRP A 30 14.50 -9.20 -16.96
CA TRP A 30 15.90 -9.60 -16.92
C TRP A 30 16.05 -11.06 -17.36
N VAL A 31 17.25 -11.41 -17.81
CA VAL A 31 17.62 -12.80 -18.10
C VAL A 31 18.92 -13.16 -17.40
N VAL A 32 19.06 -14.44 -17.03
CA VAL A 32 20.34 -14.95 -16.52
C VAL A 32 21.34 -14.94 -17.66
N TYR A 33 22.42 -14.19 -17.49
CA TYR A 33 23.53 -14.16 -18.44
C TYR A 33 24.58 -15.21 -18.07
N LYS A 34 24.93 -15.31 -16.78
CA LYS A 34 25.91 -16.28 -16.28
C LYS A 34 25.63 -16.63 -14.81
N ASN A 35 25.71 -17.92 -14.49
CA ASN A 35 25.80 -18.38 -13.11
C ASN A 35 27.27 -18.35 -12.68
N ASN A 36 27.60 -17.50 -11.71
CA ASN A 36 28.99 -17.37 -11.24
C ASN A 36 29.25 -18.30 -10.05
N SER A 37 28.30 -18.41 -9.13
CA SER A 37 28.32 -19.33 -7.99
C SER A 37 26.92 -19.48 -7.38
N ASP A 38 26.78 -20.33 -6.36
CA ASP A 38 25.54 -20.44 -5.57
C ASP A 38 25.14 -19.14 -4.86
N HIS A 39 26.07 -18.19 -4.75
CA HIS A 39 25.90 -16.91 -4.05
C HIS A 39 25.94 -15.70 -5.00
N SER A 40 26.18 -15.89 -6.30
CA SER A 40 26.28 -14.77 -7.24
C SER A 40 25.84 -15.13 -8.66
N ILE A 41 25.01 -14.27 -9.26
CA ILE A 41 24.48 -14.43 -10.62
C ILE A 41 24.60 -13.11 -11.38
N GLU A 42 25.08 -13.21 -12.62
CA GLU A 42 25.08 -12.10 -13.57
C GLU A 42 23.80 -12.11 -14.41
N LEU A 43 23.11 -10.98 -14.44
CA LEU A 43 21.88 -10.76 -15.18
C LEU A 43 22.10 -9.75 -16.30
N SER A 44 21.35 -9.89 -17.41
CA SER A 44 21.32 -8.89 -18.48
C SER A 44 19.91 -8.38 -18.80
N PHE A 45 19.83 -7.17 -19.33
CA PHE A 45 18.59 -6.51 -19.73
C PHE A 45 18.75 -5.80 -21.08
N THR A 46 17.82 -6.03 -22.00
CA THR A 46 17.95 -5.61 -23.41
C THR A 46 17.02 -4.48 -23.85
N LYS A 47 15.93 -4.23 -23.12
CA LYS A 47 14.91 -3.21 -23.46
C LYS A 47 15.13 -1.89 -22.69
N ILE A 48 16.36 -1.41 -22.66
CA ILE A 48 16.75 -0.24 -21.84
C ILE A 48 16.05 1.04 -22.33
N ASP A 49 15.77 1.15 -23.62
CA ASP A 49 15.05 2.29 -24.21
C ASP A 49 13.59 2.43 -23.71
N GLU A 50 13.03 1.34 -23.16
CA GLU A 50 11.68 1.28 -22.60
C GLU A 50 11.67 1.06 -21.07
N ALA A 51 12.83 1.21 -20.42
CA ALA A 51 12.94 1.11 -18.96
C ALA A 51 13.93 2.11 -18.37
N LYS A 52 13.56 2.75 -17.26
CA LYS A 52 14.48 3.53 -16.44
C LYS A 52 14.93 2.70 -15.24
N LEU A 53 16.23 2.51 -15.11
CA LEU A 53 16.87 1.71 -14.08
C LEU A 53 17.79 2.57 -13.22
N LYS A 54 17.82 2.32 -11.90
CA LYS A 54 18.85 2.85 -10.99
C LYS A 54 19.29 1.73 -10.05
N PHE A 55 20.54 1.76 -9.64
CA PHE A 55 21.15 0.79 -8.75
C PHE A 55 21.77 1.48 -7.53
N TYR A 56 21.90 0.75 -6.44
CA TYR A 56 22.73 1.10 -5.29
C TYR A 56 24.21 0.84 -5.62
N GLN A 57 25.11 1.31 -4.75
CA GLN A 57 26.56 1.09 -4.93
C GLN A 57 26.94 -0.40 -4.90
N ASN A 58 26.15 -1.23 -4.19
CA ASN A 58 26.32 -2.68 -4.13
C ASN A 58 25.77 -3.44 -5.36
N GLY A 59 25.27 -2.76 -6.38
CA GLY A 59 24.74 -3.37 -7.60
C GLY A 59 23.28 -3.84 -7.53
N LEU A 60 22.63 -3.82 -6.36
CA LEU A 60 21.21 -4.10 -6.24
C LEU A 60 20.38 -2.97 -6.85
N MET A 61 19.29 -3.33 -7.51
CA MET A 61 18.36 -2.40 -8.13
C MET A 61 17.69 -1.54 -7.07
N LYS A 62 17.72 -0.22 -7.27
CA LYS A 62 17.06 0.79 -6.45
C LYS A 62 15.72 1.19 -7.05
N ILE A 63 15.67 1.36 -8.38
CA ILE A 63 14.46 1.73 -9.11
C ILE A 63 14.39 0.94 -10.41
N TYR A 64 13.20 0.43 -10.70
CA TYR A 64 12.77 -0.03 -12.01
C TYR A 64 11.52 0.75 -12.42
N SER A 65 11.48 1.29 -13.63
CA SER A 65 10.28 1.93 -14.17
C SER A 65 10.13 1.58 -15.64
N ARG A 66 9.01 0.98 -16.04
CA ARG A 66 8.66 0.94 -17.46
C ARG A 66 8.30 2.34 -17.95
N ILE A 67 8.79 2.65 -19.13
CA ILE A 67 8.57 3.91 -19.82
C ILE A 67 8.30 3.63 -21.30
N LYS A 68 7.61 4.55 -21.96
CA LYS A 68 7.52 4.58 -23.41
C LYS A 68 8.81 5.15 -24.00
N LYS A 69 9.01 5.00 -25.31
CA LYS A 69 10.15 5.58 -26.06
C LYS A 69 10.32 7.09 -25.87
N ASN A 70 9.25 7.81 -25.57
CA ASN A 70 9.27 9.25 -25.28
C ASN A 70 9.58 9.59 -23.79
N GLY A 71 9.95 8.60 -22.97
CA GLY A 71 10.27 8.77 -21.56
C GLY A 71 9.08 8.79 -20.60
N VAL A 72 7.84 8.75 -21.11
CA VAL A 72 6.64 8.78 -20.26
C VAL A 72 6.46 7.45 -19.54
N LYS A 73 6.23 7.48 -18.21
CA LYS A 73 5.96 6.28 -17.41
C LYS A 73 4.71 5.55 -17.92
N HIS A 74 4.84 4.24 -18.13
CA HIS A 74 3.73 3.41 -18.57
C HIS A 74 4.01 1.96 -18.16
N GLY A 75 3.10 1.36 -17.40
CA GLY A 75 3.29 0.07 -16.74
C GLY A 75 3.82 0.22 -15.32
N VAL A 76 4.54 -0.82 -14.87
CA VAL A 76 4.99 -0.94 -13.48
C VAL A 76 6.17 0.01 -13.16
N PHE A 77 6.13 0.57 -11.97
CA PHE A 77 7.21 1.27 -11.30
C PHE A 77 7.46 0.57 -9.96
N ILE A 78 8.71 0.23 -9.66
CA ILE A 78 9.11 -0.40 -8.42
C ILE A 78 10.31 0.34 -7.85
N SER A 79 10.26 0.66 -6.57
CA SER A 79 11.46 1.01 -5.79
C SER A 79 11.76 -0.08 -4.79
N PHE A 80 13.04 -0.25 -4.50
CA PHE A 80 13.55 -1.25 -3.56
C PHE A 80 14.38 -0.56 -2.49
N TYR A 81 14.44 -1.16 -1.30
CA TYR A 81 15.42 -0.85 -0.27
C TYR A 81 16.80 -1.37 -0.67
N GLU A 82 17.86 -0.89 0.00
CA GLU A 82 19.23 -1.34 -0.25
C GLU A 82 19.47 -2.81 0.12
N SER A 83 18.58 -3.38 0.96
CA SER A 83 18.48 -4.82 1.23
C SER A 83 17.95 -5.65 0.05
N GLY A 84 17.47 -5.00 -1.01
CA GLY A 84 16.82 -5.63 -2.16
C GLY A 84 15.34 -5.98 -1.94
N ASN A 85 14.77 -5.70 -0.75
CA ASN A 85 13.33 -5.82 -0.54
C ASN A 85 12.57 -4.74 -1.30
N LYS A 86 11.38 -5.06 -1.83
CA LYS A 86 10.49 -4.04 -2.40
C LYS A 86 10.17 -3.00 -1.33
N GLN A 87 10.14 -1.75 -1.74
CA GLN A 87 9.68 -0.63 -0.92
C GLN A 87 8.30 -0.17 -1.40
N GLU A 88 8.14 -0.02 -2.71
CA GLU A 88 6.93 0.50 -3.31
C GLU A 88 6.74 -0.08 -4.71
N GLU A 89 5.49 -0.38 -5.07
CA GLU A 89 5.09 -0.82 -6.41
C GLU A 89 3.86 -0.01 -6.82
N LYS A 90 3.96 0.63 -8.00
CA LYS A 90 2.92 1.47 -8.60
C LYS A 90 2.69 1.03 -10.04
N TYR A 91 1.50 1.30 -10.54
CA TYR A 91 1.22 1.21 -11.97
C TYR A 91 0.89 2.58 -12.55
N PHE A 92 1.44 2.87 -13.74
CA PHE A 92 1.19 4.09 -14.48
C PHE A 92 0.57 3.79 -15.84
N ASN A 93 -0.38 4.61 -16.25
CA ASN A 93 -0.90 4.66 -17.61
C ASN A 93 -0.66 6.06 -18.18
N ASN A 94 0.30 6.18 -19.10
CA ASN A 94 0.62 7.44 -19.78
C ASN A 94 1.00 8.58 -18.83
N GLY A 95 1.85 8.27 -17.84
CA GLY A 95 2.33 9.23 -16.86
C GLY A 95 1.41 9.42 -15.65
N VAL A 96 0.17 8.94 -15.71
CA VAL A 96 -0.81 9.03 -14.63
C VAL A 96 -0.84 7.73 -13.85
N GLN A 97 -0.90 7.79 -12.52
CA GLN A 97 -0.99 6.58 -11.69
C GLN A 97 -2.37 5.94 -11.86
N ASP A 98 -2.41 4.70 -12.30
CA ASP A 98 -3.65 4.01 -12.71
C ASP A 98 -3.43 2.51 -12.60
N GLY A 99 -4.12 1.86 -11.65
CA GLY A 99 -3.94 0.47 -11.29
C GLY A 99 -3.35 0.27 -9.89
N LYS A 100 -2.71 -0.88 -9.69
CA LYS A 100 -2.29 -1.35 -8.36
C LYS A 100 -1.25 -0.46 -7.71
N PHE A 101 -1.37 -0.35 -6.39
CA PHE A 101 -0.44 0.34 -5.52
C PHE A 101 -0.16 -0.52 -4.29
N SER A 102 1.11 -0.64 -3.91
CA SER A 102 1.54 -1.38 -2.73
C SER A 102 2.80 -0.77 -2.12
N VAL A 103 2.88 -0.79 -0.80
CA VAL A 103 4.05 -0.34 -0.04
C VAL A 103 4.42 -1.42 0.96
N TRP A 104 5.71 -1.71 1.06
CA TRP A 104 6.29 -2.62 2.03
C TRP A 104 7.28 -1.87 2.91
N ASN A 105 7.50 -2.39 4.11
CA ASN A 105 8.59 -1.93 4.97
C ASN A 105 9.91 -2.63 4.61
N GLU A 106 11.00 -2.24 5.27
CA GLU A 106 12.33 -2.76 4.99
C GLU A 106 12.51 -4.25 5.29
N SER A 107 11.69 -4.83 6.18
CA SER A 107 11.65 -6.28 6.41
C SER A 107 10.88 -7.05 5.33
N GLY A 108 10.29 -6.36 4.34
CA GLY A 108 9.51 -6.94 3.26
C GLY A 108 8.04 -7.21 3.61
N SER A 109 7.55 -6.71 4.76
CA SER A 109 6.15 -6.84 5.16
C SER A 109 5.30 -5.77 4.48
N LEU A 110 4.17 -6.16 3.90
CA LEU A 110 3.22 -5.24 3.26
C LEU A 110 2.58 -4.34 4.32
N ILE A 111 2.67 -3.02 4.15
CA ILE A 111 2.12 -2.03 5.09
C ILE A 111 0.96 -1.22 4.49
N GLN A 112 0.81 -1.20 3.17
CA GLN A 112 -0.30 -0.54 2.50
C GLN A 112 -0.57 -1.16 1.14
N LYS A 113 -1.84 -1.25 0.74
CA LYS A 113 -2.23 -1.56 -0.63
C LYS A 113 -3.56 -0.91 -1.00
N GLY A 114 -3.74 -0.68 -2.29
CA GLY A 114 -4.97 -0.20 -2.88
C GLY A 114 -4.84 -0.11 -4.39
N GLU A 115 -5.78 0.60 -5.01
CA GLU A 115 -5.75 0.89 -6.43
C GLU A 115 -5.97 2.39 -6.65
N TYR A 116 -5.36 2.88 -7.72
CA TYR A 116 -5.60 4.20 -8.26
C TYR A 116 -6.35 4.07 -9.57
N LYS A 117 -7.15 5.07 -9.91
CA LYS A 117 -7.75 5.25 -11.22
C LYS A 117 -7.62 6.70 -11.61
N ASN A 118 -6.99 6.97 -12.76
CA ASN A 118 -6.74 8.33 -13.24
C ASN A 118 -6.09 9.26 -12.18
N GLY A 119 -5.14 8.73 -11.41
CA GLY A 119 -4.39 9.49 -10.41
C GLY A 119 -5.08 9.65 -9.06
N GLN A 120 -6.25 9.04 -8.85
CA GLN A 120 -7.01 9.13 -7.60
C GLN A 120 -7.26 7.75 -6.99
N GLU A 121 -7.34 7.65 -5.68
CA GLU A 121 -7.68 6.41 -4.97
C GLU A 121 -9.07 5.89 -5.41
N ASP A 122 -9.13 4.60 -5.76
CA ASP A 122 -10.35 3.95 -6.21
C ASP A 122 -10.39 2.50 -5.67
N GLY A 123 -11.55 2.06 -5.19
CA GLY A 123 -11.73 0.72 -4.64
C GLY A 123 -11.25 0.55 -3.20
N LEU A 124 -10.94 -0.68 -2.82
CA LEU A 124 -10.58 -1.04 -1.44
C LEU A 124 -9.13 -0.67 -1.13
N TRP A 125 -8.95 0.13 -0.10
CA TRP A 125 -7.65 0.45 0.48
C TRP A 125 -7.48 -0.21 1.83
N ILE A 126 -6.28 -0.74 2.08
CA ILE A 126 -5.93 -1.42 3.33
C ILE A 126 -4.55 -0.95 3.78
N ASP A 127 -4.45 -0.52 5.04
CA ASP A 127 -3.19 -0.30 5.73
C ASP A 127 -2.99 -1.35 6.82
N TYR A 128 -1.73 -1.69 7.07
CA TYR A 128 -1.33 -2.64 8.10
C TYR A 128 -0.41 -1.95 9.12
N PHE A 129 -0.44 -2.45 10.35
CA PHE A 129 0.59 -2.20 11.34
C PHE A 129 1.86 -3.00 10.99
N TYR A 130 2.99 -2.63 11.60
CA TYR A 130 4.26 -3.37 11.45
C TYR A 130 4.18 -4.85 11.84
N ASN A 131 3.23 -5.22 12.70
CA ASN A 131 2.97 -6.61 13.09
C ASN A 131 2.08 -7.39 12.09
N GLY A 132 1.79 -6.81 10.92
CA GLY A 132 0.99 -7.42 9.86
C GLY A 132 -0.52 -7.40 10.08
N LYS A 133 -1.02 -6.92 11.22
CA LYS A 133 -2.46 -6.77 11.47
C LYS A 133 -3.00 -5.55 10.73
N LYS A 134 -4.26 -5.60 10.29
CA LYS A 134 -4.92 -4.44 9.67
C LYS A 134 -4.94 -3.28 10.66
N ARG A 135 -4.57 -2.10 10.19
CA ARG A 135 -4.74 -0.82 10.87
C ARG A 135 -6.01 -0.14 10.41
N TYR A 136 -6.32 -0.28 9.12
CA TYR A 136 -7.38 0.43 8.45
C TYR A 136 -7.80 -0.29 7.18
N GLU A 137 -9.09 -0.23 6.86
CA GLU A 137 -9.57 -0.51 5.53
C GLU A 137 -10.79 0.34 5.20
N GLY A 138 -10.98 0.61 3.91
CA GLY A 138 -12.24 1.14 3.42
C GLY A 138 -12.23 1.45 1.93
N ILE A 139 -13.41 1.80 1.44
CA ILE A 139 -13.64 1.99 0.01
C ILE A 139 -13.44 3.46 -0.35
N TRP A 140 -12.59 3.70 -1.34
CA TRP A 140 -12.37 4.99 -1.96
C TRP A 140 -13.04 5.03 -3.32
N LYS A 141 -13.47 6.21 -3.73
CA LYS A 141 -14.01 6.47 -5.06
C LYS A 141 -13.55 7.85 -5.48
N THR A 142 -12.83 7.93 -6.60
CA THR A 142 -12.33 9.22 -7.13
C THR A 142 -11.68 10.09 -6.06
N GLY A 143 -10.76 9.50 -5.28
CA GLY A 143 -9.98 10.19 -4.24
C GLY A 143 -10.75 10.54 -2.97
N ASN A 144 -12.01 10.14 -2.85
CA ASN A 144 -12.83 10.40 -1.67
C ASN A 144 -13.22 9.11 -0.95
N LYS A 145 -13.25 9.16 0.38
CA LYS A 145 -13.82 8.07 1.19
C LYS A 145 -15.28 7.87 0.82
N ASN A 146 -15.65 6.65 0.42
CA ASN A 146 -17.00 6.35 -0.04
C ASN A 146 -17.37 4.89 0.24
N GLY A 147 -18.27 4.67 1.19
CA GLY A 147 -18.68 3.33 1.63
C GLY A 147 -18.24 3.06 3.06
N LEU A 148 -18.08 1.77 3.40
CA LEU A 148 -17.72 1.35 4.75
C LEU A 148 -16.24 1.56 5.03
N PHE A 149 -15.94 2.08 6.21
CA PHE A 149 -14.59 2.19 6.75
C PHE A 149 -14.50 1.55 8.12
N GLN A 150 -13.34 0.94 8.37
CA GLN A 150 -13.01 0.27 9.61
C GLN A 150 -11.56 0.60 10.00
N TRP A 151 -11.35 0.81 11.29
CA TRP A 151 -10.03 0.99 11.90
C TRP A 151 -9.87 -0.01 13.04
N TRP A 152 -8.63 -0.43 13.28
CA TRP A 152 -8.29 -1.35 14.35
C TRP A 152 -7.15 -0.80 15.21
N TYR A 153 -7.08 -1.25 16.44
CA TYR A 153 -5.92 -1.15 17.29
C TYR A 153 -4.88 -2.24 16.92
N SER A 154 -3.63 -2.05 17.34
CA SER A 154 -2.54 -3.00 17.07
C SER A 154 -2.74 -4.38 17.72
N ASN A 155 -3.63 -4.47 18.72
CA ASN A 155 -4.04 -5.72 19.35
C ASN A 155 -5.08 -6.51 18.52
N ASN A 156 -5.51 -6.01 17.35
CA ASN A 156 -6.54 -6.55 16.45
C ASN A 156 -7.99 -6.20 16.83
N GLU A 157 -8.19 -5.33 17.83
CA GLU A 157 -9.54 -4.93 18.21
C GLU A 157 -10.07 -3.79 17.35
N LEU A 158 -11.34 -3.86 16.99
CA LEU A 158 -12.01 -2.85 16.18
C LEU A 158 -12.03 -1.54 16.97
N LYS A 159 -11.49 -0.47 16.38
CA LYS A 159 -11.40 0.86 16.99
C LYS A 159 -12.59 1.73 16.61
N GLU A 160 -12.93 1.74 15.34
CA GLU A 160 -13.96 2.60 14.78
C GLU A 160 -14.52 2.00 13.49
N LYS A 161 -15.82 2.17 13.27
CA LYS A 161 -16.52 1.72 12.07
C LYS A 161 -17.67 2.65 11.72
N GLY A 162 -17.77 3.00 10.43
CA GLY A 162 -18.88 3.77 9.92
C GLY A 162 -18.80 4.01 8.42
N GLY A 163 -19.86 4.59 7.86
CA GLY A 163 -19.96 4.89 6.43
C GLY A 163 -19.49 6.29 6.08
N PHE A 164 -18.97 6.46 4.88
CA PHE A 164 -18.80 7.75 4.22
C PHE A 164 -19.57 7.82 2.91
N ILE A 165 -19.97 9.04 2.52
CA ILE A 165 -20.38 9.39 1.17
C ILE A 165 -19.61 10.64 0.79
N ASN A 166 -18.84 10.59 -0.31
CA ASN A 166 -18.02 11.70 -0.80
C ASN A 166 -17.20 12.41 0.30
N GLY A 167 -16.49 11.62 1.12
CA GLY A 167 -15.64 12.14 2.20
C GLY A 167 -16.37 12.52 3.50
N GLN A 168 -17.71 12.55 3.51
CA GLN A 168 -18.50 12.92 4.69
C GLN A 168 -19.00 11.70 5.45
N LYS A 169 -18.85 11.72 6.79
CA LYS A 169 -19.42 10.67 7.66
C LYS A 169 -20.94 10.59 7.45
N MET A 170 -21.44 9.38 7.25
CA MET A 170 -22.85 9.10 7.02
C MET A 170 -23.32 7.90 7.84
N GLY A 171 -24.53 7.98 8.37
CA GLY A 171 -25.16 6.89 9.10
C GLY A 171 -24.53 6.66 10.48
N LYS A 172 -24.72 5.45 11.00
CA LYS A 172 -24.30 5.10 12.36
C LYS A 172 -22.80 4.83 12.41
N TRP A 173 -22.12 5.60 13.23
CA TRP A 173 -20.72 5.44 13.59
C TRP A 173 -20.61 4.82 14.97
N ASN A 174 -19.73 3.84 15.10
CA ASN A 174 -19.44 3.17 16.36
C ASN A 174 -17.94 3.25 16.62
N THR A 175 -17.56 3.51 17.86
CA THR A 175 -16.19 3.43 18.34
C THR A 175 -16.13 2.52 19.55
N TRP A 176 -14.96 1.91 19.75
CA TRP A 176 -14.70 1.00 20.86
C TRP A 176 -13.36 1.36 21.52
N TYR A 177 -13.24 0.97 22.78
CA TYR A 177 -11.96 0.89 23.46
C TYR A 177 -11.15 -0.29 22.92
N ASP A 178 -9.84 -0.27 23.14
CA ASP A 178 -8.94 -1.38 22.84
C ASP A 178 -9.24 -2.65 23.64
N THR A 179 -10.09 -2.54 24.67
CA THR A 179 -10.67 -3.64 25.46
C THR A 179 -11.92 -4.26 24.86
N LYS A 180 -12.28 -3.94 23.60
CA LYS A 180 -13.52 -4.34 22.89
C LYS A 180 -14.80 -3.68 23.37
N GLN A 181 -14.77 -2.99 24.50
CA GLN A 181 -15.97 -2.35 25.04
C GLN A 181 -16.43 -1.20 24.14
N ASN A 182 -17.75 -1.09 23.92
CA ASN A 182 -18.31 0.06 23.22
C ASN A 182 -17.85 1.35 23.90
N LYS A 183 -17.41 2.32 23.11
CA LYS A 183 -17.00 3.64 23.61
C LYS A 183 -18.03 4.69 23.24
N GLU A 184 -18.47 4.71 21.99
CA GLU A 184 -19.42 5.71 21.53
C GLU A 184 -20.19 5.22 20.29
N THR A 185 -21.44 5.66 20.18
CA THR A 185 -22.25 5.55 18.99
C THR A 185 -22.83 6.92 18.66
N ILE A 186 -22.58 7.42 17.44
CA ILE A 186 -23.13 8.67 16.91
C ILE A 186 -23.78 8.38 15.56
N LEU A 187 -24.95 8.96 15.29
CA LEU A 187 -25.53 9.01 13.96
C LEU A 187 -25.06 10.30 13.26
N TYR A 188 -24.57 10.18 12.03
CA TYR A 188 -24.11 11.32 11.22
C TYR A 188 -25.00 11.49 9.98
N LYS A 189 -25.23 12.75 9.61
CA LYS A 189 -25.83 13.14 8.33
C LYS A 189 -24.96 14.22 7.70
N ASN A 190 -24.43 13.96 6.51
CA ASN A 190 -23.54 14.88 5.77
C ASN A 190 -22.36 15.40 6.61
N GLY A 191 -21.72 14.51 7.38
CA GLY A 191 -20.60 14.86 8.24
C GLY A 191 -20.97 15.49 9.59
N VAL A 192 -22.25 15.83 9.81
CA VAL A 192 -22.70 16.46 11.06
C VAL A 192 -23.34 15.42 11.98
N PRO A 193 -22.98 15.37 13.27
CA PRO A 193 -23.70 14.58 14.28
C PRO A 193 -25.19 14.95 14.31
N HIS A 194 -26.05 13.95 14.24
CA HIS A 194 -27.50 14.12 14.18
C HIS A 194 -28.20 13.01 14.95
N GLY A 195 -29.12 13.37 15.84
CA GLY A 195 -29.92 12.42 16.61
C GLY A 195 -29.20 11.91 17.85
N LYS A 196 -29.61 10.72 18.34
CA LYS A 196 -29.18 10.20 19.64
C LYS A 196 -27.71 9.77 19.62
N VAL A 197 -26.99 10.14 20.68
CA VAL A 197 -25.63 9.69 20.96
C VAL A 197 -25.60 8.87 22.22
N LYS A 198 -24.83 7.79 22.19
CA LYS A 198 -24.57 6.94 23.35
C LYS A 198 -23.07 6.90 23.60
N ARG A 199 -22.65 7.16 24.83
CA ARG A 199 -21.24 7.09 25.25
C ARG A 199 -21.11 6.22 26.48
N TRP A 200 -20.11 5.35 26.49
CA TRP A 200 -19.82 4.47 27.61
C TRP A 200 -18.44 4.75 28.19
N HIS A 201 -18.31 4.62 29.50
CA HIS A 201 -17.02 4.66 30.18
C HIS A 201 -16.24 3.35 29.99
N PRO A 202 -14.90 3.36 30.13
CA PRO A 202 -14.07 2.14 30.01
C PRO A 202 -14.36 1.05 31.05
N ASN A 203 -15.10 1.36 32.11
CA ASN A 203 -15.54 0.42 33.14
C ASN A 203 -16.92 -0.19 32.84
N GLY A 204 -17.51 0.13 31.68
CA GLY A 204 -18.82 -0.34 31.23
C GLY A 204 -20.03 0.22 31.99
N LYS A 205 -19.86 1.02 33.05
CA LYS A 205 -20.91 1.27 34.06
C LYS A 205 -21.71 2.57 33.95
N SER A 206 -21.54 3.35 32.89
CA SER A 206 -22.39 4.53 32.66
C SER A 206 -22.54 4.80 31.17
N SER A 207 -23.78 4.89 30.71
CA SER A 207 -24.14 5.32 29.36
C SER A 207 -24.72 6.73 29.43
N LEU A 208 -24.03 7.73 28.91
CA LEU A 208 -24.65 9.03 28.66
C LEU A 208 -25.45 8.92 27.37
N THR A 209 -26.76 9.18 27.46
CA THR A 209 -27.62 9.29 26.29
C THR A 209 -27.96 10.77 26.10
N GLY A 210 -27.45 11.35 25.02
CA GLY A 210 -27.75 12.72 24.61
C GLY A 210 -28.29 12.75 23.19
N GLY A 211 -28.52 13.95 22.65
CA GLY A 211 -28.87 14.12 21.25
C GLY A 211 -28.15 15.32 20.66
N TYR A 212 -27.78 15.22 19.39
CA TYR A 212 -27.38 16.38 18.60
C TYR A 212 -28.55 16.81 17.72
N GLN A 213 -28.93 18.08 17.78
CA GLN A 213 -29.83 18.69 16.80
C GLN A 213 -29.04 19.73 16.01
N ASN A 214 -28.83 19.46 14.72
CA ASN A 214 -28.00 20.30 13.83
C ASN A 214 -26.56 20.50 14.34
N GLY A 215 -25.97 19.46 14.94
CA GLY A 215 -24.58 19.50 15.45
C GLY A 215 -24.39 20.25 16.78
N LYS A 216 -25.47 20.66 17.44
CA LYS A 216 -25.47 21.24 18.79
C LYS A 216 -26.10 20.29 19.80
#